data_AF-A0A915ELG4-F1
#
_entry.id   AF-A0A915ELG4-F1
#
_cell.length_a   1.000
_cell.length_b   1.000
_cell.length_c   1.000
_cell.angle_alpha   90.00
_cell.angle_beta   90.00
_cell.angle_gamma   90.00
#
_symmetry.space_group_name_H-M   'P 1'
#
loop_
_entity.id
_entity.type
_entity.pdbx_description
1 polymer ?
#
loop_
_entity_poly.entity_id
_entity_poly.type
_entity_poly.pdbx_seq_one_letter_code
_entity_poly.pdbx_strand_id
1 'polypeptide(L)'
;MLQNYFRQLLHEIEIHEKQFNDVHNQGAALINQRHPAGEVIEVYLRTMQSQWDWLLNLSRCLESHLRDGLNLKSFMEESEQVDQWMTKQIEHLETNYNRSDFSLEEGERWLRELDEIREVIQKYHGMLLSLSDRCAQISPLWQRGERISKNIVVTALCDYKNKDITIRAGDDCTLLDNYDLIHWKIRGVDGVESSVPSVVFRIPPPDLDLRLTSVGYMLKETPKTLCYCQLHNSSIPNDSSSCPQPITARIKGKKKALEEE
;
A
#
# COMPACT_ATOMS: atom_id res chain seq x y z
N MET A 1 -8.37 -2.34 16.57
CA MET A 1 -9.34 -1.41 17.19
C MET A 1 -10.29 -0.82 16.15
N LEU A 2 -9.82 -0.11 15.11
CA LEU A 2 -10.69 0.49 14.07
C LEU A 2 -11.54 -0.51 13.26
N GLN A 3 -11.01 -1.67 12.88
CA GLN A 3 -11.80 -2.70 12.17
C GLN A 3 -12.97 -3.24 13.01
N ASN A 4 -12.76 -3.39 14.32
CA ASN A 4 -13.82 -3.87 15.22
C ASN A 4 -14.91 -2.80 15.36
N TYR A 5 -14.51 -1.53 15.47
CA TYR A 5 -15.43 -0.40 15.45
C TYR A 5 -16.25 -0.36 14.15
N PHE A 6 -15.62 -0.53 12.99
CA PHE A 6 -16.33 -0.56 11.71
C PHE A 6 -17.35 -1.71 11.62
N ARG A 7 -17.00 -2.91 12.10
CA ARG A 7 -17.95 -4.03 12.17
C ARG A 7 -19.14 -3.73 13.08
N GLN A 8 -18.89 -3.11 14.25
CA GLN A 8 -19.95 -2.70 15.16
C GLN A 8 -20.87 -1.66 14.51
N LEU A 9 -20.30 -0.65 13.83
CA LEU A 9 -21.06 0.35 13.10
C LEU A 9 -21.94 -0.27 12.02
N LEU A 10 -21.42 -1.20 11.22
CA LEU A 10 -22.22 -1.89 10.20
C LEU A 10 -23.38 -2.68 10.80
N HIS A 11 -23.14 -3.33 11.94
CA HIS A 11 -24.19 -4.06 12.66
C HIS A 11 -25.27 -3.11 13.22
N GLU A 12 -24.88 -1.95 13.74
CA GLU A 12 -25.83 -0.92 14.18
C GLU A 12 -26.68 -0.40 13.03
N ILE A 13 -26.07 -0.12 11.87
CA ILE A 13 -26.79 0.28 10.65
C ILE A 13 -27.81 -0.79 10.25
N GLU A 14 -27.40 -2.06 10.22
CA GLU A 14 -28.29 -3.19 9.88
C GLU A 14 -29.49 -3.30 10.83
N ILE A 15 -29.28 -3.12 12.15
CA ILE A 15 -30.39 -3.14 13.13
C ILE A 15 -31.36 -1.98 12.89
N HIS A 16 -30.84 -0.80 12.57
CA HIS A 16 -31.67 0.39 12.33
C HIS A 16 -32.40 0.39 10.98
N GLU A 17 -31.95 -0.40 10.01
CA GLU A 17 -32.59 -0.52 8.69
C GLU A 17 -34.06 -0.95 8.80
N LYS A 18 -34.36 -1.88 9.73
CA LYS A 18 -35.75 -2.31 9.97
C LYS A 18 -36.62 -1.15 10.44
N GLN A 19 -36.14 -0.37 11.41
CA GLN A 19 -36.89 0.77 11.96
C GLN A 19 -37.08 1.87 10.90
N PHE A 20 -36.04 2.13 10.11
CA PHE A 20 -36.11 3.05 8.97
C PHE A 20 -37.21 2.62 7.99
N ASN A 21 -37.22 1.35 7.59
CA ASN A 21 -38.20 0.80 6.65
C ASN A 21 -39.63 0.85 7.22
N ASP A 22 -39.82 0.54 8.50
CA ASP A 22 -41.12 0.59 9.15
C ASP A 22 -41.71 2.02 9.13
N VAL A 23 -40.92 3.03 9.49
CA VAL A 23 -41.33 4.44 9.45
C VAL A 23 -41.61 4.88 8.01
N HIS A 24 -40.75 4.49 7.06
CA HIS A 24 -40.90 4.85 5.66
C HIS A 24 -42.19 4.26 5.07
N ASN A 25 -42.48 2.99 5.36
CA ASN A 25 -43.69 2.30 4.90
C ASN A 25 -44.97 2.91 5.49
N GLN A 26 -44.96 3.27 6.78
CA GLN A 26 -46.08 3.95 7.42
C GLN A 26 -46.34 5.32 6.80
N GLY A 27 -45.29 6.12 6.57
CA GLY A 27 -45.41 7.41 5.90
C GLY A 27 -45.96 7.29 4.49
N ALA A 28 -45.47 6.31 3.70
CA ALA A 28 -45.98 6.04 2.37
C ALA A 28 -47.48 5.63 2.38
N ALA A 29 -47.90 4.83 3.37
CA ALA A 29 -49.29 4.47 3.54
C ALA A 29 -50.19 5.69 3.82
N LEU A 30 -49.75 6.63 4.68
CA LEU A 30 -50.47 7.88 4.95
C LEU A 30 -50.61 8.76 3.69
N ILE A 31 -49.57 8.84 2.87
CA ILE A 31 -49.60 9.56 1.59
C ILE A 31 -50.63 8.90 0.64
N ASN A 32 -50.60 7.57 0.53
CA ASN A 32 -51.55 6.82 -0.31
C ASN A 32 -53.01 6.95 0.15
N GLN A 33 -53.23 7.12 1.45
CA GLN A 33 -54.54 7.40 2.04
C GLN A 33 -54.99 8.86 1.89
N ARG A 34 -54.20 9.70 1.18
CA ARG A 34 -54.47 11.14 0.99
C ARG A 34 -54.61 11.89 2.30
N HIS A 35 -53.74 11.58 3.27
CA HIS A 35 -53.68 12.28 4.55
C HIS A 35 -53.54 13.80 4.33
N PRO A 36 -54.22 14.67 5.09
CA PRO A 36 -54.22 16.12 4.87
C PRO A 36 -52.81 16.76 4.97
N ALA A 37 -51.89 16.13 5.72
CA ALA A 37 -50.48 16.53 5.81
C ALA A 37 -49.55 15.79 4.84
N GLY A 38 -50.08 15.19 3.75
CA GLY A 38 -49.32 14.33 2.84
C GLY A 38 -48.05 14.97 2.27
N GLU A 39 -48.11 16.24 1.86
CA GLU A 39 -46.95 16.97 1.32
C GLU A 39 -45.81 17.09 2.35
N VAL A 40 -46.14 17.38 3.60
CA VAL A 40 -45.16 17.48 4.69
C VAL A 40 -44.53 16.12 4.95
N ILE A 41 -45.34 15.05 5.03
CA ILE A 41 -44.86 13.67 5.23
C ILE A 41 -43.89 13.30 4.10
N GLU A 42 -44.23 13.62 2.85
CA GLU A 42 -43.39 13.32 1.69
C GLU A 42 -42.02 14.01 1.77
N VAL A 43 -41.97 15.28 2.19
CA VAL A 43 -40.69 16.00 2.39
C VAL A 43 -39.83 15.32 3.47
N TYR A 44 -40.43 14.90 4.58
CA TYR A 44 -39.71 14.18 5.63
C TYR A 44 -39.19 12.82 5.14
N LEU A 45 -40.00 12.04 4.43
CA LEU A 45 -39.58 10.75 3.87
C LEU A 45 -38.41 10.90 2.89
N ARG A 46 -38.49 11.87 1.97
CA ARG A 46 -37.38 12.16 1.03
C ARG A 46 -36.11 12.57 1.75
N THR A 47 -36.23 13.37 2.81
CA THR A 47 -35.08 13.77 3.64
C THR A 47 -34.48 12.57 4.34
N MET A 48 -35.32 11.73 4.95
CA MET A 48 -34.89 10.50 5.64
C MET A 48 -34.15 9.55 4.68
N GLN A 49 -34.70 9.34 3.48
CA GLN A 49 -34.06 8.55 2.43
C GLN A 49 -32.70 9.12 2.04
N SER A 50 -32.62 10.44 1.82
CA SER A 50 -31.35 11.09 1.47
C SER A 50 -30.30 10.95 2.58
N GLN A 51 -30.67 11.04 3.85
CA GLN A 51 -29.74 10.84 4.97
C GLN A 51 -29.31 9.38 5.10
N TRP A 52 -30.22 8.43 4.85
CA TRP A 52 -29.91 7.01 4.83
C TRP A 52 -28.92 6.66 3.72
N ASP A 53 -29.19 7.10 2.49
CA ASP A 53 -28.29 6.89 1.35
C ASP A 53 -26.91 7.50 1.61
N TRP A 54 -26.86 8.69 2.23
CA TRP A 54 -25.61 9.34 2.62
C TRP A 54 -24.84 8.55 3.68
N LEU A 55 -25.51 8.01 4.70
CA LEU A 55 -24.90 7.15 5.70
C LEU A 55 -24.27 5.90 5.08
N LEU A 56 -24.95 5.26 4.12
CA LEU A 56 -24.43 4.11 3.39
C LEU A 56 -23.24 4.47 2.50
N ASN A 57 -23.25 5.66 1.89
CA ASN A 57 -22.10 6.14 1.12
C ASN A 57 -20.88 6.41 2.01
N LEU A 58 -21.08 6.99 3.20
CA LEU A 58 -20.02 7.18 4.18
C LEU A 58 -19.44 5.86 4.69
N SER A 59 -20.27 4.83 4.91
CA SER A 59 -19.78 3.51 5.35
C SER A 59 -18.92 2.83 4.28
N ARG A 60 -19.28 2.96 2.99
CA ARG A 60 -18.44 2.51 1.86
C ARG A 60 -17.11 3.24 1.78
N CYS A 61 -17.12 4.56 1.95
CA CYS A 61 -15.87 5.34 2.02
C CYS A 61 -14.97 4.86 3.16
N LEU A 62 -15.54 4.69 4.36
CA LEU A 62 -14.81 4.22 5.53
C LEU A 62 -14.22 2.82 5.28
N GLU A 63 -14.97 1.91 4.66
CA GLU A 63 -14.46 0.59 4.28
C GLU A 63 -13.23 0.70 3.38
N SER A 64 -13.30 1.53 2.33
CA SER A 64 -12.19 1.71 1.41
C SER A 64 -10.97 2.34 2.08
N HIS A 65 -11.15 3.35 2.94
CA HIS A 65 -10.05 3.98 3.67
C HIS A 65 -9.39 3.02 4.65
N LEU A 66 -10.19 2.18 5.34
CA LEU A 66 -9.66 1.12 6.19
C LEU A 66 -8.86 0.10 5.39
N ARG A 67 -9.36 -0.31 4.23
CA ARG A 67 -8.69 -1.25 3.33
C ARG A 67 -7.34 -0.71 2.87
N ASP A 68 -7.28 0.54 2.42
CA ASP A 68 -6.03 1.18 2.02
C ASP A 68 -5.03 1.28 3.19
N GLY A 69 -5.51 1.64 4.39
CA GLY A 69 -4.68 1.68 5.60
C GLY A 69 -4.11 0.32 5.99
N LEU A 70 -4.90 -0.75 5.86
CA LEU A 70 -4.45 -2.12 6.11
C LEU A 70 -3.45 -2.60 5.06
N ASN A 71 -3.68 -2.25 3.79
CA ASN A 71 -2.76 -2.57 2.70
C ASN A 71 -1.39 -1.92 2.92
N LEU A 72 -1.37 -0.63 3.30
CA LEU A 72 -0.12 0.06 3.66
C LEU A 72 0.55 -0.60 4.85
N LYS A 73 -0.19 -0.87 5.93
CA LYS A 73 0.35 -1.49 7.14
C LYS A 73 0.98 -2.86 6.84
N SER A 74 0.26 -3.74 6.15
CA SER A 74 0.75 -5.07 5.77
C SER A 74 1.98 -4.97 4.88
N PHE A 75 1.99 -4.03 3.93
CA PHE A 75 3.15 -3.79 3.08
C PHE A 75 4.37 -3.36 3.91
N MET A 76 4.21 -2.43 4.86
CA MET A 76 5.30 -1.98 5.73
C MET A 76 5.84 -3.11 6.61
N GLU A 77 4.98 -3.91 7.21
CA GLU A 77 5.37 -5.07 8.03
C GLU A 77 6.15 -6.11 7.22
N GLU A 78 5.74 -6.40 5.99
CA GLU A 78 6.45 -7.33 5.11
C GLU A 78 7.78 -6.75 4.60
N SER A 79 7.79 -5.46 4.24
CA SER A 79 9.00 -4.74 3.84
C SER A 79 10.04 -4.76 4.95
N GLU A 80 9.63 -4.50 6.20
CA GLU A 80 10.51 -4.52 7.36
C GLU A 80 11.06 -5.92 7.64
N GLN A 81 10.23 -6.97 7.50
CA GLN A 81 10.69 -8.35 7.66
C GLN A 81 11.74 -8.74 6.62
N VAL A 82 11.53 -8.34 5.36
CA VAL A 82 12.50 -8.59 4.27
C VAL A 82 13.80 -7.81 4.51
N ASP A 83 13.71 -6.54 4.91
CA ASP A 83 14.87 -5.70 5.20
C ASP A 83 15.71 -6.24 6.37
N GLN A 84 15.06 -6.60 7.48
CA GLN A 84 15.74 -7.21 8.63
C GLN A 84 16.38 -8.55 8.28
N TRP A 85 15.72 -9.37 7.46
CA TRP A 85 16.29 -10.63 7.02
C TRP A 85 17.52 -10.42 6.14
N MET A 86 17.44 -9.50 5.16
CA MET A 86 18.55 -9.17 4.26
C MET A 86 19.75 -8.63 5.05
N THR A 87 19.51 -7.73 6.00
CA THR A 87 20.55 -7.17 6.87
C THR A 87 21.28 -8.27 7.64
N LYS A 88 20.54 -9.22 8.23
CA LYS A 88 21.14 -10.38 8.92
C LYS A 88 21.96 -11.26 7.99
N GLN A 89 21.54 -11.46 6.75
CA GLN A 89 22.33 -12.23 5.77
C GLN A 89 23.64 -11.51 5.42
N ILE A 90 23.61 -10.20 5.23
CA ILE A 90 24.80 -9.40 4.96
C ILE A 90 25.77 -9.48 6.15
N GLU A 91 25.30 -9.27 7.37
CA GLU A 91 26.11 -9.38 8.59
C GLU A 91 26.71 -10.80 8.76
N HIS A 92 25.92 -11.84 8.48
CA HIS A 92 26.39 -13.22 8.51
C HIS A 92 27.49 -13.46 7.48
N LEU A 93 27.34 -12.91 6.27
CA LEU A 93 28.30 -13.04 5.20
C LEU A 93 29.61 -12.31 5.50
N GLU A 94 29.53 -11.09 6.01
CA GLU A 94 30.67 -10.28 6.42
C GLU A 94 31.41 -10.89 7.61
N THR A 95 30.70 -11.41 8.60
CA THR A 95 31.32 -11.97 9.81
C THR A 95 32.04 -13.29 9.54
N ASN A 96 31.42 -14.20 8.79
CA ASN A 96 31.90 -15.57 8.67
C ASN A 96 32.87 -15.80 7.51
N TYR A 97 32.78 -14.97 6.45
CA TYR A 97 33.50 -15.24 5.19
C TYR A 97 34.50 -14.13 4.80
N ASN A 98 34.66 -13.07 5.60
CA ASN A 98 35.64 -12.00 5.36
C ASN A 98 37.04 -12.31 5.91
N ARG A 99 37.45 -13.59 5.91
CA ARG A 99 38.77 -14.04 6.37
C ARG A 99 39.61 -14.56 5.20
N SER A 100 40.91 -14.23 5.22
CA SER A 100 41.88 -14.67 4.19
C SER A 100 42.68 -15.89 4.60
N ASP A 101 42.68 -16.26 5.89
CA ASP A 101 43.38 -17.43 6.40
C ASP A 101 42.38 -18.50 6.86
N PHE A 102 42.43 -19.66 6.20
CA PHE A 102 41.53 -20.81 6.34
C PHE A 102 42.13 -22.04 5.65
N SER A 103 41.79 -23.23 6.15
CA SER A 103 42.18 -24.54 5.59
C SER A 103 41.34 -24.94 4.37
N LEU A 104 41.79 -25.94 3.62
CA LEU A 104 41.06 -26.43 2.44
C LEU A 104 39.67 -27.00 2.81
N GLU A 105 39.58 -27.73 3.92
CA GLU A 105 38.34 -28.34 4.40
C GLU A 105 37.31 -27.27 4.83
N GLU A 106 37.77 -26.22 5.52
CA GLU A 106 36.94 -25.05 5.85
C GLU A 106 36.45 -24.33 4.59
N GLY A 107 37.32 -24.17 3.58
CA GLY A 107 36.96 -23.57 2.30
C GLY A 107 35.87 -24.34 1.55
N GLU A 108 35.98 -25.67 1.48
CA GLU A 108 34.96 -26.52 0.83
C GLU A 108 33.63 -26.52 1.60
N ARG A 109 33.68 -26.45 2.93
CA ARG A 109 32.48 -26.28 3.75
C ARG A 109 31.79 -24.93 3.48
N TRP A 110 32.56 -23.84 3.45
CA TRP A 110 32.02 -22.51 3.18
C TRP A 110 31.39 -22.40 1.79
N LEU A 111 31.95 -23.07 0.78
CA LEU A 111 31.34 -23.09 -0.56
C LEU A 111 29.94 -23.70 -0.54
N ARG A 112 29.73 -24.80 0.21
CA ARG A 112 28.40 -25.41 0.36
C ARG A 112 27.43 -24.47 1.07
N GLU A 113 27.86 -23.84 2.17
CA GLU A 113 27.03 -22.88 2.90
C GLU A 113 26.68 -21.64 2.05
N LEU A 114 27.61 -21.13 1.24
CA LEU A 114 27.37 -20.02 0.33
C LEU A 114 26.42 -20.37 -0.83
N ASP A 115 26.48 -21.61 -1.34
CA ASP A 115 25.53 -22.10 -2.34
C ASP A 115 24.11 -22.18 -1.75
N GLU A 116 23.95 -22.64 -0.50
CA GLU A 116 22.67 -22.65 0.20
C GLU A 116 22.14 -21.21 0.41
N ILE A 117 22.98 -20.29 0.89
CA ILE A 117 22.62 -18.88 1.06
C ILE A 117 22.18 -18.25 -0.28
N ARG A 118 22.87 -18.59 -1.39
CA ARG A 118 22.48 -18.11 -2.74
C ARG A 118 21.06 -18.53 -3.12
N GLU A 119 20.70 -19.78 -2.90
CA GLU A 119 19.34 -20.26 -3.19
C GLU A 119 18.28 -19.52 -2.37
N VAL A 120 18.59 -19.22 -1.10
CA VAL A 120 17.68 -18.46 -0.25
C VAL A 120 17.57 -17.01 -0.73
N ILE A 121 18.67 -16.35 -1.09
CA ILE A 121 18.65 -14.98 -1.66
C ILE A 121 17.80 -14.94 -2.95
N GLN A 122 17.87 -15.97 -3.79
CA GLN A 122 17.02 -16.05 -4.99
C GLN A 122 15.53 -16.11 -4.66
N LYS A 123 15.12 -16.84 -3.60
CA LYS A 123 13.73 -16.83 -3.13
C LYS A 123 13.31 -15.44 -2.63
N TYR A 124 14.19 -14.76 -1.92
CA TYR A 124 13.95 -13.39 -1.44
C TYR A 124 13.86 -12.37 -2.57
N HIS A 125 14.62 -12.54 -3.66
CA HIS A 125 14.46 -11.73 -4.85
C HIS A 125 13.03 -11.81 -5.41
N GLY A 126 12.43 -13.02 -5.42
CA GLY A 126 11.02 -13.20 -5.79
C GLY A 126 10.05 -12.45 -4.87
N MET A 127 10.31 -12.43 -3.56
CA MET A 127 9.52 -11.64 -2.59
C MET A 127 9.67 -10.13 -2.80
N LEU A 128 10.85 -9.66 -3.18
CA LEU A 128 11.08 -8.24 -3.47
C LEU A 128 10.37 -7.78 -4.74
N LEU A 129 10.31 -8.64 -5.77
CA LEU A 129 9.52 -8.35 -6.96
C LEU A 129 8.03 -8.23 -6.62
N SER A 130 7.48 -9.14 -5.82
CA SER A 130 6.07 -9.05 -5.41
C SER A 130 5.78 -7.84 -4.52
N LEU A 131 6.71 -7.46 -3.64
CA LEU A 131 6.62 -6.21 -2.87
C LEU A 131 6.69 -4.98 -3.79
N SER A 132 7.57 -4.98 -4.80
CA SER A 132 7.68 -3.91 -5.77
C SER A 132 6.37 -3.71 -6.55
N ASP A 133 5.76 -4.80 -7.02
CA ASP A 133 4.47 -4.75 -7.73
C ASP A 133 3.35 -4.23 -6.82
N ARG A 134 3.31 -4.67 -5.57
CA ARG A 134 2.33 -4.22 -4.58
C ARG A 134 2.49 -2.75 -4.22
N CYS A 135 3.72 -2.26 -4.13
CA CYS A 135 4.00 -0.85 -3.83
C CYS A 135 3.33 0.08 -4.84
N ALA A 136 3.28 -0.31 -6.12
CA ALA A 136 2.59 0.46 -7.17
C ALA A 136 1.07 0.58 -6.96
N GLN A 137 0.48 -0.27 -6.12
CA GLN A 137 -0.96 -0.29 -5.81
C GLN A 137 -1.29 0.40 -4.47
N ILE A 138 -0.29 0.89 -3.74
CA ILE A 138 -0.49 1.57 -2.46
C ILE A 138 -0.84 3.04 -2.69
N SER A 139 -1.93 3.49 -2.07
CA SER A 139 -2.34 4.90 -2.06
C SER A 139 -1.44 5.74 -1.14
N PRO A 140 -1.09 6.98 -1.49
CA PRO A 140 -0.32 7.89 -0.63
C PRO A 140 -1.19 8.46 0.50
N LEU A 141 -1.37 7.68 1.58
CA LEU A 141 -2.26 8.06 2.68
C LEU A 141 -1.80 9.32 3.43
N TRP A 142 -0.48 9.50 3.55
CA TRP A 142 0.13 10.66 4.18
C TRP A 142 -0.26 11.97 3.49
N GLN A 143 -0.44 11.95 2.17
CA GLN A 143 -0.74 13.13 1.37
C GLN A 143 -2.10 13.76 1.70
N ARG A 144 -3.02 13.01 2.31
CA ARG A 144 -4.31 13.55 2.78
C ARG A 144 -4.15 14.57 3.92
N GLY A 145 -3.07 14.46 4.71
CA GLY A 145 -2.76 15.37 5.81
C GLY A 145 -1.90 16.57 5.40
N GLU A 146 -1.32 16.55 4.20
CA GLU A 146 -0.38 17.56 3.70
C GLU A 146 -1.06 18.55 2.76
N ARG A 147 -0.65 19.82 2.82
CA ARG A 147 -1.19 20.84 1.92
C ARG A 147 -0.75 20.60 0.49
N ILE A 148 -1.70 20.64 -0.44
CA ILE A 148 -1.37 20.52 -1.85
C ILE A 148 -0.73 21.80 -2.37
N SER A 149 0.34 21.66 -3.15
CA SER A 149 1.01 22.78 -3.84
C SER A 149 0.58 22.91 -5.31
N LYS A 150 -0.02 21.85 -5.84
CA LYS A 150 -0.55 21.74 -7.21
C LYS A 150 -1.83 20.92 -7.17
N ASN A 151 -2.67 21.13 -8.17
CA ASN A 151 -3.89 20.35 -8.33
C ASN A 151 -3.54 18.88 -8.55
N ILE A 152 -4.25 17.98 -7.87
CA ILE A 152 -4.06 16.53 -7.99
C ILE A 152 -5.35 15.85 -8.41
N VAL A 153 -5.24 14.71 -9.09
CA VAL A 153 -6.40 13.88 -9.43
C VAL A 153 -6.76 13.05 -8.21
N VAL A 154 -8.05 12.94 -7.92
CA VAL A 154 -8.60 12.12 -6.83
C VAL A 154 -9.81 11.34 -7.36
N THR A 155 -9.95 10.09 -6.92
CA THR A 155 -11.03 9.21 -7.37
C THR A 155 -12.14 9.16 -6.33
N ALA A 156 -13.39 9.31 -6.75
CA ALA A 156 -14.56 9.21 -5.87
C ALA A 156 -14.82 7.76 -5.43
N LEU A 157 -15.01 7.55 -4.14
CA LEU A 157 -15.27 6.24 -3.52
C LEU A 157 -16.77 5.91 -3.45
N CYS A 158 -17.62 6.92 -3.50
CA CYS A 158 -19.07 6.78 -3.42
C CYS A 158 -19.76 7.88 -4.23
N ASP A 159 -21.07 7.74 -4.39
CA ASP A 159 -21.89 8.78 -5.01
C ASP A 159 -22.04 9.97 -4.04
N TYR A 160 -21.83 11.17 -4.56
CA TYR A 160 -22.07 12.41 -3.82
C TYR A 160 -22.86 13.37 -4.67
N LYS A 161 -23.94 13.93 -4.10
CA LYS A 161 -24.76 14.91 -4.79
C LYS A 161 -25.08 16.07 -3.86
N ASN A 162 -24.85 17.27 -4.35
CA ASN A 162 -25.35 18.51 -3.77
C ASN A 162 -26.08 19.32 -4.85
N LYS A 163 -26.53 20.53 -4.52
CA LYS A 163 -27.21 21.44 -5.46
C LYS A 163 -26.32 21.78 -6.67
N ASP A 164 -25.01 21.88 -6.44
CA ASP A 164 -24.08 22.39 -7.44
C ASP A 164 -23.36 21.28 -8.23
N ILE A 165 -23.16 20.11 -7.62
CA ILE A 165 -22.31 19.05 -8.19
C ILE A 165 -22.93 17.66 -7.98
N THR A 166 -22.76 16.79 -8.97
CA THR A 166 -23.07 15.35 -8.87
C THR A 166 -21.83 14.55 -9.25
N ILE A 167 -21.38 13.71 -8.34
CA ILE A 167 -20.19 12.86 -8.46
C ILE A 167 -20.64 11.41 -8.30
N ARG A 168 -20.16 10.53 -9.17
CA ARG A 168 -20.43 9.09 -9.10
C ARG A 168 -19.22 8.35 -8.56
N ALA A 169 -19.46 7.22 -7.92
CA ALA A 169 -18.41 6.31 -7.51
C ALA A 169 -17.55 5.92 -8.73
N GLY A 170 -16.23 6.10 -8.61
CA GLY A 170 -15.25 5.87 -9.67
C GLY A 170 -14.90 7.10 -10.52
N ASP A 171 -15.57 8.24 -10.34
CA ASP A 171 -15.23 9.45 -11.09
C ASP A 171 -13.87 10.01 -10.65
N ASP A 172 -13.03 10.35 -11.62
CA ASP A 172 -11.77 11.06 -11.39
C ASP A 172 -12.02 12.57 -11.38
N CYS A 173 -11.93 13.15 -10.20
CA CYS A 173 -12.11 14.57 -9.95
C CYS A 173 -10.75 15.26 -9.74
N THR A 174 -10.71 16.59 -9.87
CA THR A 174 -9.49 17.36 -9.58
C THR A 174 -9.60 18.04 -8.22
N LEU A 175 -8.70 17.72 -7.30
CA LEU A 175 -8.52 18.44 -6.05
C LEU A 175 -7.79 19.75 -6.31
N LEU A 176 -8.47 20.87 -6.01
CA LEU A 176 -7.97 22.23 -6.22
C LEU A 176 -7.37 22.83 -4.95
N ASP A 177 -8.01 22.57 -3.81
CA ASP A 177 -7.57 23.07 -2.51
C ASP A 177 -8.01 22.11 -1.39
N ASN A 178 -7.14 21.92 -0.40
CA ASN A 178 -7.38 21.12 0.79
C ASN A 178 -7.18 21.89 2.09
N TYR A 179 -7.31 23.23 2.09
CA TYR A 179 -7.17 24.07 3.28
C TYR A 179 -8.09 23.63 4.46
N ASP A 180 -9.35 23.31 4.17
CA ASP A 180 -10.18 22.54 5.11
C ASP A 180 -9.91 21.05 4.87
N LEU A 181 -9.38 20.34 5.87
CA LEU A 181 -9.08 18.91 5.74
C LEU A 181 -10.35 18.04 5.73
N ILE A 182 -11.48 18.58 6.19
CA ILE A 182 -12.77 17.89 6.21
C ILE A 182 -13.52 18.12 4.90
N HIS A 183 -13.46 19.33 4.32
CA HIS A 183 -14.09 19.66 3.05
C HIS A 183 -13.09 20.18 2.04
N TRP A 184 -12.91 19.44 0.97
CA TRP A 184 -12.00 19.78 -0.11
C TRP A 184 -12.70 20.58 -1.20
N LYS A 185 -11.95 21.50 -1.82
CA LYS A 185 -12.41 22.16 -3.03
C LYS A 185 -12.09 21.26 -4.22
N ILE A 186 -13.13 20.76 -4.87
CA ILE A 186 -13.05 19.77 -5.93
C ILE A 186 -13.63 20.35 -7.21
N ARG A 187 -13.01 20.04 -8.34
CA ARG A 187 -13.60 20.18 -9.67
C ARG A 187 -14.10 18.83 -10.15
N GLY A 188 -15.40 18.73 -10.42
CA GLY A 188 -16.04 17.55 -10.97
C GLY A 188 -15.65 17.28 -12.42
N VAL A 189 -16.09 16.14 -12.94
CA VAL A 189 -15.91 15.74 -14.35
C VAL A 189 -16.63 16.67 -15.33
N ASP A 190 -17.65 17.38 -14.86
CA ASP A 190 -18.41 18.40 -15.56
C ASP A 190 -17.72 19.78 -15.56
N GLY A 191 -16.59 19.91 -14.85
CA GLY A 191 -15.85 21.17 -14.70
C GLY A 191 -16.39 22.08 -13.59
N VAL A 192 -17.45 21.68 -12.88
CA VAL A 192 -18.02 22.49 -11.80
C VAL A 192 -17.15 22.38 -10.55
N GLU A 193 -16.89 23.52 -9.91
CA GLU A 193 -16.15 23.57 -8.64
C GLU A 193 -17.10 23.61 -7.45
N SER A 194 -16.90 22.74 -6.48
CA SER A 194 -17.70 22.72 -5.25
C SER A 194 -16.86 22.25 -4.05
N SER A 195 -17.37 22.52 -2.85
CA SER A 195 -16.80 22.03 -1.61
C SER A 195 -17.45 20.71 -1.24
N VAL A 196 -16.65 19.64 -1.16
CA VAL A 196 -17.12 18.27 -0.98
C VAL A 196 -16.36 17.61 0.17
N PRO A 197 -17.00 16.79 1.01
CA PRO A 197 -16.31 16.08 2.09
C PRO A 197 -15.13 15.26 1.59
N SER A 198 -13.96 15.43 2.20
CA SER A 198 -12.71 14.78 1.78
C SER A 198 -12.78 13.25 1.85
N VAL A 199 -13.62 12.71 2.74
CA VAL A 199 -13.86 11.27 2.91
C VAL A 199 -14.42 10.60 1.65
N VAL A 200 -15.08 11.36 0.77
CA VAL A 200 -15.60 10.86 -0.52
C VAL A 200 -14.48 10.46 -1.47
N PHE A 201 -13.28 11.02 -1.32
CA PHE A 201 -12.21 10.86 -2.29
C PHE A 201 -11.07 10.00 -1.79
N ARG A 202 -10.44 9.29 -2.71
CA ARG A 202 -9.16 8.60 -2.57
C ARG A 202 -8.13 9.30 -3.43
N ILE A 203 -6.92 9.50 -2.90
CA ILE A 203 -5.76 9.87 -3.73
C ILE A 203 -5.26 8.57 -4.36
N PRO A 204 -5.26 8.45 -5.70
CA PRO A 204 -4.98 7.19 -6.36
C PRO A 204 -3.50 6.78 -6.16
N PRO A 205 -3.20 5.48 -6.17
CA PRO A 205 -1.84 4.98 -6.27
C PRO A 205 -1.10 5.51 -7.52
N PRO A 206 0.24 5.52 -7.54
CA PRO A 206 1.16 4.99 -6.52
C PRO A 206 1.62 6.04 -5.49
N ASP A 207 1.98 5.56 -4.29
CA ASP A 207 2.78 6.33 -3.33
C ASP A 207 4.24 6.41 -3.78
N LEU A 208 4.62 7.55 -4.35
CA LEU A 208 5.96 7.77 -4.89
C LEU A 208 7.04 7.79 -3.79
N ASP A 209 6.74 8.31 -2.60
CA ASP A 209 7.69 8.39 -1.51
C ASP A 209 7.96 7.01 -0.93
N LEU A 210 6.91 6.19 -0.78
CA LEU A 210 7.03 4.79 -0.37
C LEU A 210 7.87 3.97 -1.37
N ARG A 211 7.66 4.19 -2.67
CA ARG A 211 8.41 3.50 -3.73
C ARG A 211 9.91 3.85 -3.68
N LEU A 212 10.24 5.12 -3.45
CA LEU A 212 11.63 5.58 -3.42
C LEU A 212 12.37 5.15 -2.17
N THR A 213 11.72 5.17 -1.01
CA THR A 213 12.35 4.91 0.29
C THR A 213 12.45 3.43 0.63
N SER A 214 11.36 2.66 0.51
CA SER A 214 11.34 1.25 0.90
C SER A 214 11.88 0.34 -0.22
N VAL A 215 11.27 0.39 -1.41
CA VAL A 215 11.62 -0.51 -2.51
C VAL A 215 12.96 -0.11 -3.16
N GLY A 216 13.21 1.19 -3.31
CA GLY A 216 14.45 1.72 -3.87
C GLY A 216 15.71 1.40 -3.03
N TYR A 217 15.60 1.33 -1.71
CA TYR A 217 16.69 0.92 -0.83
C TYR A 217 16.93 -0.59 -0.92
N MET A 218 15.89 -1.40 -0.73
CA MET A 218 16.01 -2.87 -0.75
C MET A 218 16.53 -3.42 -2.09
N LEU A 219 16.09 -2.84 -3.23
CA LEU A 219 16.59 -3.24 -4.56
C LEU A 219 18.06 -2.87 -4.79
N LYS A 220 18.60 -1.82 -4.12
CA LYS A 220 20.02 -1.44 -4.23
C LYS A 220 20.96 -2.35 -3.42
N GLU A 221 20.46 -2.98 -2.36
CA GLU A 221 21.27 -3.87 -1.52
C GLU A 221 21.34 -5.30 -2.08
N THR A 222 20.31 -5.76 -2.81
CA THR A 222 20.30 -7.11 -3.41
C THR A 222 21.47 -7.47 -4.33
N PRO A 223 22.01 -6.57 -5.19
CA PRO A 223 23.15 -6.90 -6.05
C PRO A 223 24.45 -7.04 -5.24
N LYS A 224 24.58 -6.36 -4.10
CA LYS A 224 25.77 -6.47 -3.23
C LYS A 224 25.82 -7.83 -2.54
N THR A 225 24.68 -8.31 -2.04
CA THR A 225 24.55 -9.63 -1.40
C THR A 225 24.71 -10.76 -2.42
N LEU A 226 24.13 -10.61 -3.62
CA LEU A 226 24.31 -11.55 -4.73
C LEU A 226 25.77 -11.59 -5.22
N CYS A 227 26.47 -10.45 -5.27
CA CYS A 227 27.90 -10.40 -5.62
C CYS A 227 28.78 -11.16 -4.61
N TYR A 228 28.37 -11.22 -3.33
CA TYR A 228 29.05 -12.00 -2.30
C TYR A 228 28.89 -13.52 -2.52
N CYS A 229 27.75 -13.94 -3.10
CA CYS A 229 27.40 -15.35 -3.33
C CYS A 229 27.63 -15.85 -4.77
N GLN A 230 27.82 -14.97 -5.75
CA GLN A 230 27.96 -15.30 -7.17
C GLN A 230 29.36 -14.96 -7.69
N LEU A 231 30.21 -16.00 -7.82
CA LEU A 231 31.06 -16.18 -9.00
C LEU A 231 31.03 -17.66 -9.41
N HIS A 232 29.92 -18.09 -10.00
CA HIS A 232 29.90 -19.33 -10.77
C HIS A 232 29.37 -19.18 -12.21
N ASN A 233 29.14 -17.96 -12.69
CA ASN A 233 29.03 -17.72 -14.13
C ASN A 233 29.46 -16.30 -14.48
N SER A 234 30.56 -16.20 -15.24
CA SER A 234 31.02 -14.98 -15.89
C SER A 234 29.92 -14.38 -16.75
N SER A 235 29.50 -13.14 -16.42
CA SER A 235 28.99 -12.08 -17.32
C SER A 235 28.25 -10.97 -16.54
N ILE A 236 28.94 -10.22 -15.68
CA ILE A 236 28.49 -8.88 -15.24
C ILE A 236 29.69 -7.92 -15.36
N PRO A 237 29.55 -6.70 -15.92
CA PRO A 237 30.65 -5.77 -16.10
C PRO A 237 31.22 -5.33 -14.75
N ASN A 238 32.54 -5.37 -14.65
CA ASN A 238 33.31 -4.85 -13.52
C ASN A 238 33.07 -3.34 -13.36
N ASP A 239 32.35 -2.96 -12.31
CA ASP A 239 32.65 -1.72 -11.58
C ASP A 239 33.05 -2.13 -10.16
N SER A 240 34.32 -2.51 -10.04
CA SER A 240 34.94 -3.01 -8.81
C SER A 240 35.95 -2.01 -8.28
N SER A 241 35.57 -1.24 -7.25
CA SER A 241 36.57 -0.57 -6.40
C SER A 241 36.32 -0.76 -4.89
N SER A 242 35.37 -1.61 -4.48
CA SER A 242 35.10 -1.87 -3.06
C SER A 242 34.73 -3.30 -2.68
N CYS A 243 34.75 -4.27 -3.60
CA CYS A 243 34.38 -5.66 -3.27
C CYS A 243 35.59 -6.48 -2.78
N PRO A 244 35.51 -7.13 -1.60
CA PRO A 244 36.46 -8.15 -1.17
C PRO A 244 36.57 -9.28 -2.20
N GLN A 245 37.77 -9.79 -2.45
CA GLN A 245 37.95 -10.87 -3.42
C GLN A 245 37.20 -12.16 -3.02
N PRO A 246 36.47 -12.81 -3.95
CA PRO A 246 35.63 -13.97 -3.67
C PRO A 246 36.43 -15.22 -3.28
N ILE A 247 35.87 -16.02 -2.37
CA ILE A 247 36.49 -17.23 -1.79
C ILE A 247 36.87 -18.26 -2.86
N THR A 248 36.06 -18.40 -3.93
CA THR A 248 36.37 -19.30 -5.06
C THR A 248 37.67 -18.94 -5.77
N ALA A 249 37.98 -17.66 -5.94
CA ALA A 249 39.23 -17.18 -6.52
C ALA A 249 40.43 -17.46 -5.59
N ARG A 250 40.24 -17.31 -4.27
CA ARG A 250 41.25 -17.61 -3.24
C ARG A 250 41.55 -19.11 -3.14
N ILE A 251 40.54 -19.97 -3.20
CA ILE A 251 40.72 -21.44 -3.19
C ILE A 251 41.45 -21.91 -4.45
N LYS A 252 41.10 -21.38 -5.64
CA LYS A 252 41.83 -21.68 -6.88
C LYS A 252 43.30 -21.23 -6.80
N GLY A 253 43.57 -20.07 -6.19
CA GLY A 253 44.93 -19.59 -5.94
C GLY A 253 45.73 -20.49 -4.99
N LYS A 254 45.14 -20.93 -3.86
CA LYS A 254 45.78 -21.88 -2.94
C LYS A 254 46.01 -23.27 -3.57
N LYS A 255 45.07 -23.79 -4.36
CA LYS A 255 45.27 -25.07 -5.09
C LYS A 255 46.43 -24.98 -6.07
N LYS A 256 46.52 -23.89 -6.84
CA LYS A 256 47.63 -23.69 -7.77
C LYS A 256 48.99 -23.59 -7.05
N ALA A 257 49.05 -22.95 -5.88
CA ALA A 257 50.26 -22.87 -5.08
C ALA A 257 50.70 -24.23 -4.47
N LEU A 258 49.75 -25.13 -4.18
CA LEU A 258 50.03 -26.48 -3.67
C LEU A 258 50.40 -27.48 -4.77
N GLU A 259 50.04 -27.20 -6.04
CA GLU A 259 50.41 -28.01 -7.20
C GLU A 259 51.78 -27.61 -7.80
N GLU A 260 52.35 -26.48 -7.36
CA GLU A 260 53.65 -25.94 -7.81
C GLU A 260 54.80 -26.17 -6.78
N GLU A 261 54.55 -26.86 -5.65
CA GLU A 261 55.57 -27.37 -4.69
C GLU A 261 55.79 -28.89 -4.84
#